data_AF-A0A484PZW3-F1
#
_entry.id   AF-A0A484PZW3-F1
#
_cell.length_a   1.000
_cell.length_b   1.000
_cell.length_c   1.000
_cell.angle_alpha   90.00
_cell.angle_beta   90.00
_cell.angle_gamma   90.00
#
_symmetry.space_group_name_H-M   'P 1'
#
loop_
_entity.id
_entity.type
_entity.pdbx_description
1 polymer ?
#
loop_
_entity_poly.entity_id
_entity_poly.type
_entity_poly.pdbx_seq_one_letter_code
_entity_poly.pdbx_strand_id
1 'polypeptide(L)'
;MIEAARKEASAGAHFHVGGTPIEPADYCVASGIFNVRLSRSDEEWTAYMTSTLEMMDGASLKGFAFNCLTSYSDEDRKRPDLYYADPAYWFDLCKRRYSRNVALLHDYDLYEFTILVRK
;
A
#
# COMPACT_ATOMS: atom_id res chain seq x y z
N MET A 1 -5.73 -10.83 -15.49
CA MET A 1 -5.33 -9.43 -15.21
C MET A 1 -4.05 -9.07 -15.95
N ILE A 2 -2.91 -9.71 -15.69
CA ILE A 2 -1.63 -9.38 -16.36
C ILE A 2 -1.68 -9.49 -17.89
N GLU A 3 -2.26 -10.57 -18.44
CA GLU A 3 -2.40 -10.72 -19.91
C GLU A 3 -3.29 -9.65 -20.55
N ALA A 4 -4.26 -9.11 -19.80
CA ALA A 4 -5.07 -7.99 -20.27
C ALA A 4 -4.27 -6.69 -20.21
N ALA A 5 -3.55 -6.43 -19.11
CA ALA A 5 -2.71 -5.25 -18.96
C ALA A 5 -1.63 -5.15 -20.04
N ARG A 6 -1.01 -6.27 -20.42
CA ARG A 6 0.00 -6.34 -21.50
C ARG A 6 -0.51 -5.85 -22.86
N LYS A 7 -1.81 -5.97 -23.12
CA LYS A 7 -2.41 -5.52 -24.40
C LYS A 7 -2.60 -4.02 -24.46
N GLU A 8 -2.80 -3.38 -23.31
CA GLU A 8 -3.13 -1.95 -23.20
C GLU A 8 -1.91 -1.08 -22.83
N ALA A 9 -0.81 -1.69 -22.41
CA ALA A 9 0.33 -0.97 -21.88
C ALA A 9 1.20 -0.29 -22.95
N SER A 10 1.84 0.82 -22.55
CA SER A 10 2.80 1.54 -23.39
C SER A 10 4.07 0.73 -23.66
N ALA A 11 4.75 1.04 -24.77
CA ALA A 11 6.08 0.51 -25.05
C ALA A 11 7.05 0.86 -23.91
N GLY A 12 7.56 -0.17 -23.20
CA GLY A 12 8.43 -0.02 -22.03
C GLY A 12 7.82 -0.51 -20.70
N ALA A 13 6.55 -0.92 -20.68
CA ALA A 13 5.96 -1.56 -19.52
C ALA A 13 6.30 -3.06 -19.46
N HIS A 14 6.78 -3.52 -18.31
CA HIS A 14 7.06 -4.93 -18.04
C HIS A 14 6.12 -5.45 -16.96
N PHE A 15 5.56 -6.64 -17.16
CA PHE A 15 4.62 -7.27 -16.23
C PHE A 15 5.12 -8.63 -15.80
N HIS A 16 5.18 -8.85 -14.49
CA HIS A 16 5.69 -10.09 -13.89
C HIS A 16 4.64 -10.67 -12.94
N VAL A 17 4.52 -12.00 -12.95
CA VAL A 17 3.71 -12.73 -11.97
C VAL A 17 4.63 -13.09 -10.81
N GLY A 18 4.40 -12.53 -9.64
CA GLY A 18 5.22 -12.80 -8.46
C GLY A 18 4.74 -12.06 -7.22
N GLY A 19 5.27 -12.45 -6.06
CA GLY A 19 5.01 -11.79 -4.78
C GLY A 19 6.05 -10.76 -4.38
N THR A 20 7.12 -10.60 -5.17
CA THR A 20 8.24 -9.70 -4.89
C THR A 20 8.69 -8.95 -6.15
N PRO A 21 9.18 -7.71 -6.03
CA PRO A 21 9.89 -7.03 -7.11
C PRO A 21 11.06 -7.86 -7.63
N ILE A 22 11.31 -7.80 -8.93
CA ILE A 22 12.43 -8.52 -9.58
C ILE A 22 13.70 -7.69 -9.66
N GLU A 23 13.57 -6.37 -9.55
CA GLU A 23 14.66 -5.40 -9.58
C GLU A 23 14.28 -4.18 -8.73
N PRO A 24 15.28 -3.43 -8.21
CA PRO A 24 15.03 -2.16 -7.55
C PRO A 24 14.41 -1.13 -8.51
N ALA A 25 13.56 -0.25 -7.97
CA ALA A 25 12.97 0.85 -8.71
C ALA A 25 13.22 2.18 -7.99
N ASP A 26 13.16 3.29 -8.74
CA ASP A 26 13.17 4.63 -8.14
C ASP A 26 12.04 4.77 -7.12
N TYR A 27 10.84 4.33 -7.50
CA TYR A 27 9.66 4.35 -6.65
C TYR A 27 8.87 3.06 -6.75
N CYS A 28 8.38 2.56 -5.62
CA CYS A 28 7.40 1.48 -5.56
C CYS A 28 6.02 2.02 -5.15
N VAL A 29 4.95 1.49 -5.75
CA VAL A 29 3.57 1.87 -5.42
C VAL A 29 2.73 0.63 -5.17
N ALA A 30 2.04 0.61 -4.04
CA ALA A 30 1.04 -0.39 -3.68
C ALA A 30 -0.34 0.26 -3.67
N SER A 31 -1.12 0.04 -4.73
CA SER A 31 -2.44 0.68 -4.91
C SER A 31 -3.57 -0.33 -4.68
N GLY A 32 -4.32 -0.17 -3.59
CA GLY A 32 -5.53 -0.94 -3.27
C GLY A 32 -5.29 -2.39 -2.83
N ILE A 33 -4.04 -2.83 -2.73
CA ILE A 33 -3.71 -4.23 -2.38
C ILE A 33 -3.97 -4.56 -0.91
N PHE A 34 -4.12 -3.55 -0.04
CA PHE A 34 -4.35 -3.72 1.39
C PHE A 34 -5.83 -3.70 1.79
N ASN A 35 -6.74 -3.49 0.83
CA ASN A 35 -8.15 -3.28 1.13
C ASN A 35 -8.89 -4.59 1.47
N VAL A 36 -8.55 -5.70 0.82
CA VAL A 36 -9.33 -6.95 0.89
C VAL A 36 -8.66 -7.98 1.80
N ARG A 37 -9.05 -8.00 3.08
CA ARG A 37 -8.51 -8.90 4.11
C ARG A 37 -9.16 -10.29 4.11
N LEU A 38 -10.37 -10.42 3.54
CA LEU A 38 -11.19 -11.63 3.62
C LEU A 38 -11.41 -12.04 5.09
N SER A 39 -11.09 -13.28 5.46
CA SER A 39 -11.30 -13.84 6.79
C SER A 39 -10.06 -13.78 7.70
N ARG A 40 -9.04 -13.01 7.33
CA ARG A 40 -7.80 -12.89 8.14
C ARG A 40 -8.01 -12.01 9.35
N SER A 41 -7.31 -12.30 10.43
CA SER A 41 -7.33 -11.46 11.63
C SER A 41 -6.59 -10.13 11.39
N ASP A 42 -6.79 -9.17 12.28
CA ASP A 42 -6.04 -7.90 12.23
C ASP A 42 -4.54 -8.12 12.44
N GLU A 43 -4.15 -9.08 13.27
CA GLU A 43 -2.74 -9.43 13.48
C GLU A 43 -2.11 -10.04 12.23
N GLU A 44 -2.78 -11.00 11.58
CA GLU A 44 -2.32 -11.59 10.33
C GLU A 44 -2.19 -10.53 9.23
N TRP A 45 -3.18 -9.64 9.13
CA TRP A 45 -3.19 -8.59 8.12
C TRP A 45 -2.12 -7.52 8.38
N THR A 46 -1.95 -7.11 9.64
CA THR A 46 -0.91 -6.17 10.03
C THR A 46 0.49 -6.73 9.76
N ALA A 47 0.71 -8.03 10.02
CA ALA A 47 1.97 -8.70 9.69
C ALA A 47 2.22 -8.75 8.18
N TYR A 48 1.19 -9.08 7.40
CA TYR A 48 1.25 -9.07 5.94
C TYR A 48 1.61 -7.68 5.39
N MET A 49 0.87 -6.65 5.82
CA MET A 49 1.12 -5.27 5.42
C MET A 49 2.54 -4.83 5.81
N THR A 50 2.96 -5.08 7.05
CA THR A 50 4.32 -4.72 7.51
C THR A 50 5.41 -5.40 6.68
N SER A 51 5.25 -6.71 6.37
CA SER A 51 6.23 -7.42 5.53
C SER A 51 6.26 -6.89 4.09
N THR A 52 5.11 -6.45 3.57
CA THR A 52 5.01 -5.84 2.25
C THR A 52 5.69 -4.47 2.23
N LEU A 53 5.48 -3.64 3.24
CA LEU A 53 6.15 -2.33 3.36
C LEU A 53 7.67 -2.47 3.51
N GLU A 54 8.14 -3.47 4.27
CA GLU A 54 9.57 -3.77 4.38
C GLU A 54 10.19 -4.13 3.02
N MET A 55 9.50 -4.97 2.25
CA MET A 55 9.92 -5.33 0.90
C MET A 55 9.94 -4.12 -0.04
N MET A 56 8.91 -3.27 0.02
CA MET A 56 8.83 -2.04 -0.77
C MET A 56 9.95 -1.07 -0.40
N ASP A 57 10.26 -0.93 0.88
CA ASP A 57 11.40 -0.13 1.34
C ASP A 57 12.69 -0.67 0.72
N GLY A 58 12.99 -1.96 0.87
CA GLY A 58 14.21 -2.57 0.32
C GLY A 58 14.34 -2.49 -1.21
N ALA A 59 13.22 -2.47 -1.94
CA ALA A 59 13.20 -2.35 -3.40
C ALA A 59 13.16 -0.91 -3.92
N SER A 60 12.94 0.09 -3.06
CA SER A 60 12.81 1.49 -3.45
C SER A 60 14.10 2.28 -3.23
N LEU A 61 14.59 2.93 -4.28
CA LEU A 61 15.78 3.80 -4.21
C LEU A 61 15.45 5.18 -3.64
N LYS A 62 14.31 5.78 -4.02
CA LYS A 62 13.91 7.14 -3.63
C LYS A 62 12.70 7.16 -2.68
N GLY A 63 11.88 6.11 -2.69
CA GLY A 63 10.75 6.02 -1.77
C GLY A 63 9.61 5.15 -2.29
N PHE A 64 8.57 5.01 -1.47
CA PHE A 64 7.39 4.24 -1.84
C PHE A 64 6.10 4.90 -1.37
N ALA A 65 4.99 4.47 -1.97
CA ALA A 65 3.66 4.93 -1.63
C ALA A 65 2.67 3.77 -1.51
N PHE A 66 1.72 3.90 -0.59
CA PHE A 66 0.60 2.98 -0.50
C PHE A 66 -0.66 3.69 -0.02
N ASN A 67 -1.82 3.15 -0.38
CA ASN A 67 -3.11 3.59 0.13
C ASN A 67 -3.83 2.47 0.89
N CYS A 68 -4.69 2.87 1.81
CA CYS A 68 -5.57 1.99 2.58
C CYS A 68 -6.93 2.65 2.75
N LEU A 69 -8.00 1.84 2.78
CA LEU A 69 -9.28 2.30 3.32
C LEU A 69 -9.09 2.85 4.73
N THR A 70 -9.82 3.92 5.05
CA THR A 70 -9.60 4.67 6.29
C THR A 70 -10.55 4.22 7.40
N SER A 71 -10.04 4.09 8.63
CA SER A 71 -10.86 3.83 9.83
C SER A 71 -11.90 4.93 10.09
N TYR A 72 -11.71 6.12 9.53
CA TYR A 72 -12.67 7.24 9.58
C TYR A 72 -13.88 7.09 8.63
N SER A 73 -14.00 5.98 7.90
CA SER A 73 -15.18 5.70 7.05
C SER A 73 -16.44 5.49 7.89
N ASP A 74 -17.61 5.79 7.31
CA ASP A 74 -18.91 5.56 7.96
C ASP A 74 -19.11 4.08 8.31
N GLU A 75 -19.46 3.78 9.58
CA GLU A 75 -19.57 2.40 10.09
C GLU A 75 -20.60 1.54 9.34
N ASP A 76 -21.71 2.13 8.91
CA ASP A 76 -22.75 1.47 8.13
C ASP A 76 -22.32 1.12 6.70
N ARG A 77 -21.23 1.73 6.22
CA ARG A 77 -20.62 1.46 4.91
C ARG A 77 -19.43 0.50 4.99
N LYS A 78 -18.96 0.20 6.20
CA LYS A 78 -17.86 -0.76 6.39
C LYS A 78 -18.31 -2.17 6.09
N ARG A 79 -17.37 -2.94 5.53
CA ARG A 79 -17.56 -4.34 5.17
C ARG A 79 -16.59 -5.23 5.94
N PRO A 80 -17.04 -6.38 6.47
CA PRO A 80 -16.22 -7.23 7.33
C PRO A 80 -15.06 -7.92 6.59
N ASP A 81 -15.18 -8.10 5.27
CA ASP A 81 -14.16 -8.69 4.41
C ASP A 81 -13.08 -7.68 3.96
N LEU A 82 -13.24 -6.40 4.32
CA LEU A 82 -12.30 -5.33 4.03
C LEU A 82 -11.55 -4.90 5.30
N TYR A 83 -10.37 -4.30 5.11
CA TYR A 83 -9.56 -3.72 6.18
C TYR A 83 -9.59 -2.20 6.14
N TYR A 84 -10.01 -1.59 7.25
CA TYR A 84 -10.05 -0.14 7.43
C TYR A 84 -8.96 0.26 8.41
N ALA A 85 -7.87 0.80 7.86
CA ALA A 85 -6.64 1.08 8.58
C ALA A 85 -6.73 2.40 9.36
N ASP A 86 -6.08 2.44 10.54
CA ASP A 86 -5.85 3.71 11.25
C ASP A 86 -4.69 4.48 10.59
N PRO A 87 -4.95 5.66 9.97
CA PRO A 87 -3.90 6.44 9.32
C PRO A 87 -2.76 6.85 10.27
N ALA A 88 -3.07 7.11 11.56
CA ALA A 88 -2.08 7.57 12.52
C ALA A 88 -1.08 6.46 12.88
N TYR A 89 -1.58 5.24 13.11
CA TYR A 89 -0.75 4.06 13.35
C TYR A 89 0.24 3.81 12.19
N TRP A 90 -0.25 3.77 10.96
CA TRP A 90 0.59 3.49 9.79
C TRP A 90 1.57 4.63 9.48
N PHE A 91 1.16 5.88 9.70
CA PHE A 91 2.06 7.02 9.60
C PHE A 91 3.21 6.94 10.60
N ASP A 92 2.92 6.69 11.89
CA ASP A 92 3.93 6.58 12.94
C ASP A 92 4.87 5.39 12.70
N LEU A 93 4.35 4.24 12.28
CA LEU A 93 5.17 3.08 11.89
C LEU A 93 6.16 3.47 10.78
N CYS A 94 5.68 4.11 9.71
CA CYS A 94 6.54 4.51 8.59
C CYS A 94 7.59 5.55 9.02
N LYS A 95 7.19 6.50 9.86
CA LYS A 95 8.07 7.55 10.38
C LYS A 95 9.19 6.99 11.25
N ARG A 96 8.91 5.94 12.03
CA ARG A 96 9.88 5.31 12.93
C ARG A 96 10.80 4.31 12.23
N ARG A 97 10.29 3.59 11.23
CA ARG A 97 11.01 2.46 10.61
C ARG A 97 11.71 2.82 9.30
N TYR A 98 11.05 3.58 8.43
CA TYR A 98 11.49 3.70 7.03
C TYR A 98 12.13 5.04 6.72
N SER A 99 11.54 6.16 7.19
CA SER A 99 12.11 7.47 6.92
C SER A 99 11.64 8.56 7.87
N ARG A 100 12.48 9.59 8.02
CA ARG A 100 12.07 10.88 8.62
C ARG A 100 11.17 11.70 7.70
N ASN A 101 11.08 11.40 6.40
CA ASN A 101 10.31 12.16 5.43
C ASN A 101 9.06 11.37 5.00
N VAL A 102 7.98 11.53 5.76
CA VAL A 102 6.70 10.84 5.52
C VAL A 102 5.59 11.87 5.40
N ALA A 103 4.72 11.71 4.40
CA ALA A 103 3.48 12.49 4.26
C ALA A 103 2.27 11.56 4.35
N LEU A 104 1.25 11.98 5.09
CA LEU A 104 -0.07 11.38 5.10
C LEU A 104 -1.00 12.29 4.30
N LEU A 105 -1.55 11.77 3.21
CA LEU A 105 -2.55 12.42 2.39
C LEU A 105 -3.89 11.78 2.72
N HIS A 106 -4.80 12.59 3.28
CA HIS A 106 -6.16 12.19 3.66
C HIS A 106 -7.12 13.35 3.38
N ASP A 107 -6.79 14.12 2.36
CA ASP A 107 -7.41 15.35 1.91
C ASP A 107 -7.91 15.21 0.46
N TYR A 108 -8.40 14.02 0.11
CA TYR A 108 -9.05 13.72 -1.16
C TYR A 108 -10.38 13.01 -0.93
N ASP A 109 -11.35 13.20 -1.84
CA ASP A 109 -12.76 12.81 -1.67
C ASP A 109 -13.02 11.29 -1.83
N LEU A 110 -12.12 10.45 -1.33
CA LEU A 110 -12.25 9.00 -1.31
C LEU A 110 -12.16 8.50 0.15
N TYR A 111 -12.77 7.34 0.42
CA TYR A 111 -12.81 6.69 1.74
C TYR A 111 -11.49 5.97 2.09
N GLU A 112 -10.36 6.60 1.78
CA GLU A 112 -9.02 6.07 1.94
C GLU A 112 -8.00 7.18 2.20
N PHE A 113 -6.82 6.79 2.69
CA PHE A 113 -5.67 7.67 2.80
C PHE A 113 -4.49 7.09 2.03
N THR A 114 -3.53 7.94 1.69
CA THR A 114 -2.26 7.56 1.07
C THR A 114 -1.09 7.99 1.95
N ILE A 115 -0.13 7.09 2.18
CA ILE A 115 1.15 7.41 2.81
C ILE A 115 2.26 7.45 1.75
N LEU A 116 3.04 8.52 1.77
CA LEU A 116 4.25 8.69 0.96
C LEU A 116 5.49 8.64 1.84
N VAL A 117 6.39 7.70 1.62
CA VAL A 117 7.67 7.57 2.30
C VAL A 117 8.80 7.94 1.33
N ARG A 118 9.61 8.94 1.69
CA ARG A 118 10.74 9.42 0.86
C ARG A 118 12.05 9.10 1.55
N LYS A 119 13.02 8.51 0.84
CA LYS A 119 14.33 8.16 1.38
C LYS A 119 15.31 9.33 1.31
#